data_AF-A0A2R7Y0F4-F1
#
_entry.id   AF-A0A2R7Y0F4-F1
#
_cell.length_a   1.000
_cell.length_b   1.000
_cell.length_c   1.000
_cell.angle_alpha   90.00
_cell.angle_beta   90.00
_cell.angle_gamma   90.00
#
_symmetry.space_group_name_H-M   'P 1'
#
loop_
_entity.id
_entity.type
_entity.pdbx_description
1 polymer ?
#
loop_
_entity_poly.entity_id
_entity_poly.type
_entity_poly.pdbx_seq_one_letter_code
_entity_poly.pdbx_strand_id
1 'polypeptide(L)' 'MQQYLEYCLKGQDTINERKNMLAKKKLELLATLKTVEESIEYIDNKQKFYNDVLNGSIRYKNNLIIESEE' A
#
# COMPACT_ATOMS: atom_id res chain seq x y z
N MET A 1 -2.31 -5.49 -19.93
CA MET A 1 -2.70 -4.53 -20.99
C MET A 1 -2.59 -5.10 -22.41
N GLN A 2 -1.80 -6.16 -22.67
CA GLN A 2 -1.77 -6.80 -23.99
C GLN A 2 -3.17 -7.25 -24.48
N GLN A 3 -3.94 -7.95 -23.64
CA GLN A 3 -5.33 -8.32 -23.96
C GLN A 3 -6.25 -7.12 -24.27
N TYR A 4 -5.99 -5.95 -23.67
CA TYR A 4 -6.73 -4.73 -24.00
C TYR A 4 -6.41 -4.25 -25.43
N LEU A 5 -5.16 -4.36 -25.86
CA LEU A 5 -4.75 -4.02 -27.23
C LEU A 5 -5.35 -5.00 -28.24
N GLU A 6 -5.40 -6.30 -27.92
CA GLU A 6 -6.07 -7.30 -28.75
C GLU A 6 -7.56 -6.98 -28.94
N TYR A 7 -8.24 -6.54 -27.87
CA TYR A 7 -9.62 -6.08 -27.99
C TYR A 7 -9.72 -4.81 -28.85
N CYS A 8 -8.79 -3.86 -28.73
CA CYS A 8 -8.80 -2.67 -29.59
C CYS A 8 -8.71 -3.02 -31.08
N LEU A 9 -7.95 -4.05 -31.46
CA LEU A 9 -7.86 -4.53 -32.85
C LEU A 9 -9.19 -5.10 -33.36
N LYS A 10 -10.05 -5.62 -32.47
CA LYS A 10 -11.39 -6.13 -32.80
C LYS A 10 -12.45 -5.02 -32.90
N GLY A 11 -12.07 -3.76 -32.70
CA GLY A 11 -12.96 -2.62 -32.90
C GLY A 11 -14.11 -2.53 -31.90
N GLN A 12 -15.27 -2.07 -32.37
CA GLN A 12 -16.41 -1.73 -31.51
C GLN A 12 -17.04 -2.94 -30.79
N ASP A 13 -16.91 -4.13 -31.38
CA ASP A 13 -17.53 -5.36 -30.87
C ASP A 13 -17.01 -5.77 -29.48
N THR A 14 -15.89 -5.19 -29.05
CA THR A 14 -15.25 -5.50 -27.76
C THR A 14 -15.22 -4.32 -26.78
N ILE A 15 -16.03 -3.28 -27.01
CA ILE A 15 -16.07 -2.10 -26.13
C ILE A 15 -16.45 -2.49 -24.69
N ASN A 16 -17.40 -3.40 -24.51
CA ASN A 16 -17.86 -3.82 -23.18
C ASN A 16 -16.77 -4.59 -22.43
N GLU A 17 -16.06 -5.48 -23.10
CA GLU A 17 -14.94 -6.26 -22.58
C GLU A 17 -13.80 -5.34 -22.15
N ARG A 18 -13.47 -4.33 -22.98
CA ARG A 18 -12.47 -3.31 -22.64
C ARG A 18 -12.86 -2.52 -21.40
N LYS A 19 -14.12 -2.07 -21.31
CA LYS A 19 -14.62 -1.36 -20.12
C LYS A 19 -14.51 -2.21 -18.86
N ASN A 20 -14.92 -3.48 -18.93
CA ASN A 20 -14.85 -4.41 -17.81
C ASN A 20 -13.39 -4.65 -17.37
N MET A 21 -12.49 -4.85 -18.33
CA MET A 21 -11.07 -5.04 -18.06
C MET A 21 -10.45 -3.81 -17.37
N LEU A 22 -10.75 -2.60 -17.87
CA LEU A 22 -10.28 -1.35 -17.28
C LEU A 22 -10.86 -1.13 -15.87
N ALA A 23 -12.14 -1.44 -15.66
CA ALA A 23 -12.76 -1.35 -14.33
C ALA A 23 -12.09 -2.30 -13.32
N LYS A 24 -11.86 -3.56 -13.72
CA LYS A 24 -11.10 -4.51 -12.88
C LYS A 24 -9.71 -3.99 -12.58
N LYS A 25 -8.99 -3.47 -13.58
CA LYS A 25 -7.64 -2.97 -13.37
C LYS A 25 -7.60 -1.77 -12.43
N LYS A 26 -8.60 -0.88 -12.52
CA LYS A 26 -8.77 0.23 -11.59
C LYS A 26 -8.96 -0.25 -10.14
N LEU A 27 -9.80 -1.27 -9.93
CA LEU A 27 -10.02 -1.83 -8.59
C LEU A 27 -8.74 -2.44 -8.00
N GLU A 28 -7.96 -3.18 -8.80
CA GLU A 28 -6.66 -3.70 -8.37
C GLU A 28 -5.71 -2.58 -7.95
N LEU A 29 -5.62 -1.50 -8.74
CA LEU A 29 -4.75 -0.37 -8.43
C LEU A 29 -5.19 0.38 -7.16
N LEU A 30 -6.49 0.53 -6.94
CA LEU A 30 -7.01 1.13 -5.70
C LEU A 30 -6.70 0.26 -4.48
N ALA A 31 -6.76 -1.06 -4.60
CA ALA A 31 -6.35 -1.96 -3.52
C ALA A 31 -4.84 -1.82 -3.22
N THR A 32 -3.99 -1.74 -4.25
CA THR A 32 -2.55 -1.48 -4.07
C THR A 32 -2.30 -0.14 -3.41
N LEU A 33 -3.01 0.92 -3.83
CA LEU A 33 -2.89 2.25 -3.23
C LEU A 33 -3.21 2.20 -1.73
N LYS A 34 -4.30 1.52 -1.35
CA LYS A 34 -4.66 1.35 0.05
C LYS A 34 -3.55 0.69 0.87
N THR A 35 -2.93 -0.38 0.35
CA THR A 35 -1.80 -1.04 1.04
C THR A 35 -0.58 -0.13 1.16
N VAL A 36 -0.33 0.72 0.17
CA VAL A 36 0.74 1.74 0.23
C VAL A 36 0.42 2.78 1.30
N GLU A 37 -0.82 3.28 1.35
CA GLU A 37 -1.27 4.24 2.37
C GLU A 37 -1.13 3.66 3.79
N GLU A 38 -1.56 2.41 4.02
CA GLU A 38 -1.41 1.71 5.30
C GLU A 38 0.08 1.54 5.69
N SER A 39 0.95 1.30 4.71
CA SER A 39 2.40 1.19 4.94
C SER A 39 3.01 2.54 5.30
N ILE A 40 2.58 3.62 4.67
CA ILE A 40 3.01 4.99 4.99
C ILE A 40 2.56 5.35 6.41
N GLU A 41 1.30 5.09 6.77
CA GLU A 41 0.79 5.34 8.12
C GLU A 41 1.58 4.57 9.18
N TYR A 42 1.92 3.30 8.92
CA TYR A 42 2.77 2.52 9.80
C TYR A 42 4.16 3.17 9.98
N ILE A 43 4.78 3.63 8.89
CA ILE A 43 6.08 4.31 8.92
C ILE A 43 5.99 5.59 9.74
N ASP A 44 4.98 6.43 9.50
CA ASP A 44 4.79 7.71 10.19
C ASP A 44 4.60 7.49 11.71
N ASN A 45 3.80 6.48 12.08
CA ASN A 45 3.62 6.09 13.48
C ASN A 45 4.94 5.66 14.13
N LYS A 46 5.79 4.91 13.41
CA LYS A 46 7.11 4.51 13.92
C LYS A 46 8.07 5.69 14.03
N GLN A 47 8.11 6.58 13.04
CA GLN A 47 8.92 7.79 13.09
C GLN A 47 8.53 8.67 14.28
N LYS A 48 7.23 8.88 14.50
CA LYS A 48 6.73 9.62 15.66
C LYS A 48 7.16 8.97 16.97
N PHE A 49 6.96 7.66 17.11
CA PHE A 49 7.41 6.92 18.30
C PHE A 49 8.90 7.12 18.57
N TYR A 50 9.76 7.02 17.54
CA TYR A 50 11.19 7.23 17.75
C TYR A 50 11.54 8.68 18.08
N ASN A 51 10.86 9.67 17.50
CA ASN A 51 11.01 11.06 17.89
C ASN A 51 10.63 11.29 19.36
N ASP A 52 9.56 10.66 19.83
CA ASP A 52 9.11 10.72 21.22
C ASP A 52 10.08 9.99 22.18
N VAL A 53 10.79 8.97 21.71
CA VAL A 53 11.89 8.34 22.48
C VAL A 53 13.08 9.29 22.58
N LEU A 54 13.50 9.87 21.46
CA LEU A 54 14.68 10.74 21.40
C LEU A 54 14.49 12.05 22.17
N ASN A 55 13.28 12.60 22.20
CA ASN A 55 12.97 13.79 22.98
C ASN A 55 12.76 13.50 24.49
N GLY A 56 12.84 12.23 24.90
CA GLY A 56 12.68 11.79 26.29
C GLY A 56 11.23 11.76 26.78
N SER A 57 10.23 11.96 25.91
CA SER A 57 8.81 11.93 26.28
C SER A 57 8.32 10.53 26.58
N ILE A 58 8.91 9.51 25.95
CA ILE A 58 8.61 8.09 26.21
C ILE A 58 9.89 7.26 26.36
N ARG A 59 9.89 6.29 27.27
CA ARG A 59 11.00 5.33 27.40
C ARG A 59 10.95 4.34 26.25
N TYR A 60 12.10 4.07 25.63
CA TYR A 60 12.22 3.01 24.64
C TYR A 60 11.81 1.66 25.24
N LYS A 61 10.98 0.91 24.52
CA LYS A 61 10.60 -0.46 24.87
C LYS A 61 10.64 -1.30 23.60
N ASN A 62 11.45 -2.35 23.63
CA ASN A 62 11.50 -3.34 22.56
C ASN A 62 11.00 -4.67 23.10
N ASN A 63 9.83 -5.11 22.63
CA ASN A 63 9.24 -6.38 23.08
C ASN A 63 10.04 -7.63 22.67
N LEU A 64 11.08 -7.48 21.84
CA LEU A 64 11.97 -8.57 21.41
C LEU A 64 13.31 -8.59 22.15
N ILE A 65 13.62 -7.54 22.93
CA ILE A 65 14.82 -7.48 23.76
C ILE A 65 14.35 -7.54 25.20
N ILE A 66 14.62 -8.66 25.86
CA ILE A 66 14.59 -8.71 27.32
C ILE A 66 15.82 -7.92 27.75
N GLU A 67 15.64 -6.68 28.22
CA GLU A 67 16.72 -5.95 28.88
C GLU A 67 17.17 -6.81 30.06
N SER A 68 18.37 -7.41 30.00
CA SER A 68 19.05 -7.86 31.20
C SER A 68 19.51 -6.60 31.93
N GLU A 69 18.78 -6.25 32.99
CA GLU A 69 19.19 -5.20 33.92
C GLU A 69 20.57 -5.56 34.51
N GLU A 70 21.56 -4.68 34.31
CA GLU A 70 22.76 -4.57 35.17
C GLU A 70 22.53 -3.46 36.21
#